data_AF-A0A075GI09-F1
#
_entry.id   AF-A0A075GI09-F1
#
_cell.length_a   1.000
_cell.length_b   1.000
_cell.length_c   1.000
_cell.angle_alpha   90.00
_cell.angle_beta   90.00
_cell.angle_gamma   90.00
#
_symmetry.space_group_name_H-M   'P 1'
#
loop_
_entity.id
_entity.type
_entity.pdbx_description
1 polymer ?
#
loop_
_entity_poly.entity_id
_entity_poly.type
_entity_poly.pdbx_seq_one_letter_code
_entity_poly.pdbx_strand_id
1 'polypeptide(L)'
;MSTGHEVLRRTRRGEGDDVLSRCVECGRVHTIEIRPPKAVAVMATLSDGSDSEAGSIEVDEDEVISVGDIFEHADALWEVTRIDGDASQPRDTLGASEIRAMWAVRRDRAVVRMTLTDGESSTPSSIECEPDRVFSCGEVLEVEGRKWRIRALHTGKGRTLRGSRTAGEIRRMYLHPVGSSG
;
A
#
# COMPACT_ATOMS: atom_id res chain seq x y z
N MET A 1 12.61 -22.35 -28.31
CA MET A 1 13.96 -22.04 -28.81
C MET A 1 13.96 -20.58 -29.22
N SER A 2 14.83 -19.75 -28.62
CA SER A 2 14.97 -18.34 -29.03
C SER A 2 15.93 -18.30 -30.22
N THR A 3 15.47 -17.78 -31.35
CA THR A 3 16.26 -17.68 -32.58
C THR A 3 17.19 -16.47 -32.49
N GLY A 4 18.49 -16.67 -32.74
CA GLY A 4 19.47 -15.57 -32.73
C GLY A 4 19.27 -14.58 -33.88
N HIS A 5 19.50 -13.29 -33.63
CA HIS A 5 19.39 -12.23 -34.62
C HIS A 5 20.64 -11.35 -34.61
N GLU A 6 21.20 -11.09 -35.79
CA GLU A 6 22.28 -10.12 -36.01
C GLU A 6 21.69 -8.72 -36.19
N VAL A 7 22.18 -7.72 -35.45
CA VAL A 7 21.75 -6.33 -35.58
C VAL A 7 22.50 -5.65 -36.72
N LEU A 8 21.79 -5.27 -37.79
CA LEU A 8 22.36 -4.58 -38.94
C LEU A 8 22.34 -3.06 -38.78
N ARG A 9 21.26 -2.52 -38.20
CA ARG A 9 21.07 -1.08 -38.00
C ARG A 9 20.15 -0.82 -36.82
N ARG A 10 20.47 0.16 -35.99
CA ARG A 10 19.57 0.70 -34.95
C ARG A 10 19.22 2.15 -35.29
N THR A 11 17.97 2.54 -35.12
CA THR A 11 17.51 3.90 -35.40
C THR A 11 16.51 4.34 -34.36
N ARG A 12 16.83 5.43 -33.66
CA ARG A 12 15.92 6.03 -32.70
C ARG A 12 14.66 6.56 -33.38
N ARG A 13 13.49 6.23 -32.85
CA ARG A 13 12.18 6.60 -33.37
C ARG A 13 11.19 6.73 -32.21
N GLY A 14 10.75 7.96 -31.88
CA GLY A 14 9.97 8.20 -30.67
C GLY A 14 10.76 7.84 -29.41
N GLU A 15 10.15 7.11 -28.48
CA GLU A 15 10.76 6.72 -27.19
C GLU A 15 11.58 5.42 -27.24
N GLY A 16 11.86 4.85 -28.42
CA GLY A 16 12.77 3.71 -28.51
C GLY A 16 13.40 3.55 -29.89
N ASP A 17 13.69 2.30 -30.28
CA ASP A 17 14.53 1.97 -31.44
C ASP A 17 13.88 1.04 -32.47
N ASP A 18 14.01 1.38 -33.74
CA ASP A 18 13.84 0.45 -34.84
C ASP A 18 15.16 -0.29 -35.06
N VAL A 19 15.15 -1.60 -34.84
CA VAL A 19 16.31 -2.48 -35.01
C VAL A 19 16.12 -3.30 -36.28
N LEU A 20 16.81 -2.93 -37.35
CA LEU A 20 16.92 -3.78 -38.53
C LEU A 20 17.82 -4.96 -38.17
N SER A 21 17.25 -6.16 -38.19
CA SER A 21 17.93 -7.39 -37.79
C SER A 21 17.88 -8.44 -38.91
N ARG A 22 18.85 -9.35 -38.89
CA ARG A 22 18.91 -10.52 -39.78
C ARG A 22 18.86 -11.78 -38.93
N CYS A 23 17.92 -12.68 -39.22
CA CYS A 23 17.88 -14.00 -38.58
C CYS A 23 19.12 -14.81 -38.98
N VAL A 24 19.84 -15.36 -38.00
CA VAL A 24 21.07 -16.13 -38.25
C VAL A 24 20.81 -17.52 -38.84
N GLU A 25 19.58 -18.03 -38.72
CA GLU A 25 19.20 -19.35 -39.22
C GLU A 25 18.70 -19.32 -40.67
N CYS A 26 17.85 -18.35 -41.01
CA CYS A 26 17.21 -18.29 -42.35
C CYS A 26 17.62 -17.07 -43.19
N GLY A 27 18.46 -16.18 -42.65
CA GLY A 27 18.94 -14.99 -43.36
C GLY A 27 17.88 -13.90 -43.60
N ARG A 28 16.63 -14.09 -43.16
CA ARG A 28 15.55 -13.11 -43.34
C ARG A 28 15.87 -11.82 -42.59
N VAL A 29 15.80 -10.70 -43.30
CA VAL A 29 15.96 -9.35 -42.73
C VAL A 29 14.58 -8.79 -42.38
N HIS A 30 14.43 -8.25 -41.17
CA HIS A 30 13.21 -7.57 -40.74
C HIS A 30 13.53 -6.52 -39.67
N THR A 31 12.60 -5.59 -39.45
CA THR A 31 12.71 -4.57 -38.40
C THR A 31 12.00 -5.06 -37.15
N ILE A 32 12.68 -4.96 -36.00
CA ILE A 32 12.12 -5.18 -34.67
C ILE A 32 11.93 -3.80 -34.04
N GLU A 33 10.72 -3.50 -33.60
CA GLU A 33 10.41 -2.26 -32.89
C GLU A 33 10.55 -2.51 -31.39
N ILE A 34 11.50 -1.81 -30.75
CA ILE A 34 11.72 -1.88 -29.30
C ILE A 34 11.25 -0.56 -28.71
N ARG A 35 10.13 -0.58 -27.97
CA ARG A 35 9.58 0.60 -27.29
C ARG A 35 9.25 0.24 -25.84
N PRO A 36 9.36 1.20 -24.91
CA PRO A 36 8.73 1.05 -23.60
C PRO A 36 7.22 0.80 -23.76
N PRO A 37 6.61 0.02 -22.86
CA PRO A 37 5.16 -0.05 -22.78
C PRO A 37 4.57 1.35 -22.58
N LYS A 38 3.35 1.59 -23.04
CA LYS A 38 2.68 2.86 -22.75
C LYS A 38 2.28 2.89 -21.27
N ALA A 39 2.33 4.06 -20.66
CA ALA A 39 1.73 4.26 -19.35
C ALA A 39 0.19 4.38 -19.46
N VAL A 40 -0.52 3.79 -18.51
CA VAL A 40 -1.95 3.95 -18.25
C VAL A 40 -2.16 4.53 -16.85
N ALA A 41 -3.24 5.29 -16.68
CA ALA A 41 -3.63 5.85 -15.40
C ALA A 41 -4.66 4.94 -14.71
N VAL A 42 -4.27 4.34 -13.59
CA VAL A 42 -5.17 3.55 -12.74
C VAL A 42 -5.74 4.43 -11.64
N MET A 43 -7.07 4.57 -11.61
CA MET A 43 -7.76 5.31 -10.55
C MET A 43 -7.78 4.50 -9.26
N ALA A 44 -7.23 5.08 -8.19
CA ALA A 44 -7.13 4.45 -6.88
C ALA A 44 -7.86 5.28 -5.81
N THR A 45 -8.48 4.60 -4.85
CA THR A 45 -8.82 5.17 -3.54
C THR A 45 -7.72 4.80 -2.57
N LEU A 46 -7.00 5.79 -2.07
CA LEU A 46 -5.88 5.67 -1.17
C LEU A 46 -6.36 5.95 0.26
N SER A 47 -6.30 4.96 1.14
CA SER A 47 -6.76 5.06 2.52
C SER A 47 -5.62 5.11 3.53
N ASP A 48 -5.53 6.20 4.29
CA ASP A 48 -4.62 6.38 5.42
C ASP A 48 -5.44 6.51 6.72
N GLY A 49 -5.62 5.39 7.42
CA GLY A 49 -6.40 5.34 8.66
C GLY A 49 -7.88 5.72 8.47
N SER A 50 -8.25 6.95 8.87
CA SER A 50 -9.62 7.49 8.70
C SER A 50 -9.85 8.10 7.34
N ASP A 51 -8.76 8.56 6.75
CA ASP A 51 -8.76 9.51 5.66
C ASP A 51 -8.63 8.72 4.36
N SER A 52 -9.32 9.19 3.34
CA SER A 52 -9.25 8.54 2.04
C SER A 52 -9.36 9.59 0.95
N GLU A 53 -8.56 9.42 -0.08
CA GLU A 53 -8.50 10.33 -1.21
C GLU A 53 -8.43 9.55 -2.52
N ALA A 54 -8.87 10.19 -3.61
CA ALA A 54 -8.71 9.64 -4.93
C ALA A 54 -7.31 10.00 -5.46
N GLY A 55 -6.61 9.00 -6.00
CA GLY A 55 -5.33 9.15 -6.67
C GLY A 55 -5.37 8.56 -8.07
N SER A 56 -4.43 9.01 -8.91
CA SER A 56 -4.18 8.46 -10.24
C SER A 56 -2.76 7.89 -10.26
N ILE A 57 -2.63 6.59 -10.42
CA ILE A 57 -1.34 5.88 -10.43
C ILE A 57 -0.94 5.63 -11.88
N GLU A 58 0.22 6.11 -12.30
CA GLU A 58 0.79 5.76 -13.61
C GLU A 58 1.42 4.37 -13.52
N VAL A 59 1.01 3.48 -14.42
CA VAL A 59 1.44 2.08 -14.48
C VAL A 59 1.67 1.71 -15.93
N ASP A 60 2.64 0.85 -16.23
CA ASP A 60 2.85 0.34 -17.58
C ASP A 60 1.64 -0.51 -18.04
N GLU A 61 1.24 -0.39 -19.31
CA GLU A 61 0.00 -1.01 -19.83
C GLU A 61 0.00 -2.54 -19.80
N ASP A 62 1.19 -3.15 -19.78
CA ASP A 62 1.43 -4.59 -19.72
C ASP A 62 1.66 -5.11 -18.29
N GLU A 63 1.64 -4.23 -17.28
CA GLU A 63 1.72 -4.61 -15.88
C GLU A 63 0.45 -5.36 -15.44
N VAL A 64 0.63 -6.36 -14.58
CA VAL A 64 -0.46 -7.08 -13.91
C VAL A 64 -0.41 -6.76 -12.43
N ILE A 65 -1.49 -6.17 -11.91
CA ILE A 65 -1.60 -5.78 -10.50
C ILE A 65 -2.45 -6.80 -9.76
N SER A 66 -1.99 -7.16 -8.57
CA SER A 66 -2.64 -8.12 -7.67
C SER A 66 -2.93 -7.53 -6.30
N VAL A 67 -3.95 -8.07 -5.63
CA VAL A 67 -4.21 -7.75 -4.22
C VAL A 67 -3.02 -8.22 -3.39
N GLY A 68 -2.51 -7.32 -2.54
CA GLY A 68 -1.30 -7.51 -1.74
C GLY A 68 -0.04 -6.88 -2.34
N ASP A 69 -0.08 -6.41 -3.58
CA ASP A 69 1.05 -5.70 -4.18
C ASP A 69 1.31 -4.38 -3.44
N ILE A 70 2.59 -4.03 -3.30
CA ILE A 70 3.04 -2.81 -2.64
C ILE A 70 3.63 -1.87 -3.69
N PHE A 71 3.22 -0.61 -3.67
CA PHE A 71 3.73 0.43 -4.56
C PHE A 71 3.99 1.74 -3.82
N GLU A 72 4.84 2.58 -4.41
CA GLU A 72 5.13 3.93 -3.93
C GLU A 72 4.24 4.95 -4.64
N HIS A 73 3.63 5.85 -3.88
CA HIS A 73 2.90 7.00 -4.42
C HIS A 73 2.89 8.15 -3.41
N ALA A 74 3.20 9.36 -3.86
CA ALA A 74 3.24 10.58 -3.04
C ALA A 74 4.04 10.41 -1.73
N ASP A 75 5.27 9.91 -1.84
CA ASP A 75 6.20 9.67 -0.71
C ASP A 75 5.65 8.72 0.37
N ALA A 76 4.76 7.80 0.00
CA ALA A 76 4.20 6.78 0.88
C ALA A 76 4.16 5.40 0.22
N LEU A 77 4.25 4.34 1.03
CA LEU A 77 4.05 2.96 0.60
C LEU A 77 2.59 2.54 0.77
N TRP A 78 2.00 1.97 -0.27
CA TRP A 78 0.61 1.56 -0.34
C TRP A 78 0.50 0.09 -0.70
N GLU A 79 -0.37 -0.66 -0.02
CA GLU A 79 -0.70 -2.05 -0.37
C GLU A 79 -2.08 -2.11 -1.00
N VAL A 80 -2.18 -2.75 -2.16
CA VAL A 80 -3.45 -3.00 -2.85
C VAL A 80 -4.31 -3.94 -2.02
N THR A 81 -5.53 -3.51 -1.69
CA THR A 81 -6.49 -4.30 -0.89
C THR A 81 -7.68 -4.79 -1.68
N ARG A 82 -7.95 -4.17 -2.84
CA ARG A 82 -9.04 -4.54 -3.73
C ARG A 82 -8.81 -3.98 -5.13
N ILE A 83 -9.22 -4.75 -6.13
CA ILE A 83 -9.21 -4.35 -7.53
C ILE A 83 -10.54 -4.75 -8.16
N ASP A 84 -11.20 -3.80 -8.83
CA ASP A 84 -12.43 -4.03 -9.58
C ASP A 84 -12.21 -3.65 -11.06
N GLY A 85 -12.63 -4.53 -11.96
CA GLY A 85 -12.67 -4.28 -13.41
C GLY A 85 -14.06 -3.87 -13.90
N ASP A 86 -14.37 -4.10 -15.18
CA ASP A 86 -15.63 -3.68 -15.83
C ASP A 86 -16.91 -4.18 -15.15
N ALA A 87 -16.88 -5.36 -14.53
CA ALA A 87 -18.06 -5.95 -13.88
C ALA A 87 -18.31 -5.40 -12.46
N SER A 88 -17.50 -4.45 -11.97
CA SER A 88 -17.53 -3.98 -10.57
C SER A 88 -17.48 -5.13 -9.54
N GLN A 89 -16.86 -6.24 -9.95
CA GLN A 89 -16.67 -7.43 -9.12
C GLN A 89 -15.21 -7.47 -8.69
N PRO A 90 -14.93 -7.75 -7.40
CA PRO A 90 -13.57 -7.94 -6.91
C PRO A 90 -12.83 -9.01 -7.69
N ARG A 91 -11.58 -8.71 -8.03
CA ARG A 91 -10.61 -9.63 -8.62
C ARG A 91 -9.34 -9.64 -7.78
N ASP A 92 -8.70 -10.80 -7.71
CA ASP A 92 -7.40 -10.93 -7.04
C ASP A 92 -6.26 -10.38 -7.89
N THR A 93 -6.41 -10.37 -9.23
CA THR A 93 -5.42 -9.89 -10.18
C THR A 93 -6.09 -9.39 -11.47
N LEU A 94 -5.56 -8.33 -12.07
CA LEU A 94 -5.98 -7.76 -13.36
C LEU A 94 -4.81 -7.08 -14.07
N GLY A 95 -4.83 -7.03 -15.41
CA GLY A 95 -3.92 -6.16 -16.16
C GLY A 95 -4.24 -4.69 -15.88
N ALA A 96 -3.22 -3.82 -15.84
CA ALA A 96 -3.38 -2.41 -15.49
C ALA A 96 -4.44 -1.68 -16.34
N SER A 97 -4.51 -2.02 -17.63
CA SER A 97 -5.50 -1.47 -18.57
C SER A 97 -6.94 -1.95 -18.35
N GLU A 98 -7.15 -3.01 -17.58
CA GLU A 98 -8.46 -3.60 -17.26
C GLU A 98 -9.05 -3.07 -15.93
N ILE A 99 -8.24 -2.37 -15.13
CA ILE A 99 -8.63 -1.87 -13.81
C ILE A 99 -9.49 -0.63 -13.94
N ARG A 100 -10.68 -0.66 -13.35
CA ARG A 100 -11.60 0.49 -13.29
C ARG A 100 -11.55 1.22 -11.96
N ALA A 101 -11.29 0.48 -10.89
CA ALA A 101 -11.10 1.03 -9.56
C ALA A 101 -10.15 0.13 -8.76
N MET A 102 -9.22 0.77 -8.06
CA MET A 102 -8.32 0.13 -7.12
C MET A 102 -8.48 0.75 -5.73
N TRP A 103 -8.29 -0.03 -4.68
CA TRP A 103 -8.19 0.47 -3.31
C TRP A 103 -6.85 0.04 -2.74
N ALA A 104 -6.16 0.98 -2.10
CA ALA A 104 -4.91 0.70 -1.42
C ALA A 104 -4.89 1.34 -0.03
N VAL A 105 -4.20 0.69 0.90
CA VAL A 105 -4.02 1.18 2.28
C VAL A 105 -2.57 1.52 2.50
N ARG A 106 -2.32 2.63 3.19
CA ARG A 106 -0.95 3.04 3.53
C ARG A 106 -0.31 2.01 4.47
N ARG A 107 0.95 1.65 4.22
CA ARG A 107 1.69 0.57 4.93
C ARG A 107 3.01 0.97 5.55
N ASP A 108 3.59 2.10 5.18
CA ASP A 108 4.82 2.62 5.79
C ASP A 108 4.62 3.19 7.21
N ARG A 109 3.37 3.43 7.65
CA ARG A 109 3.07 3.91 9.00
C ARG A 109 1.74 3.39 9.53
N ALA A 110 1.57 3.44 10.85
CA ALA A 110 0.31 3.16 11.53
C ALA A 110 -0.11 4.31 12.44
N VAL A 111 -1.36 4.77 12.27
CA VAL A 111 -2.01 5.74 13.15
C VAL A 111 -2.97 5.02 14.08
N VAL A 112 -2.57 4.83 15.33
CA VAL A 112 -3.37 4.11 16.33
C VAL A 112 -4.22 5.11 17.13
N ARG A 113 -5.54 5.00 17.01
CA ARG A 113 -6.47 5.83 17.78
C ARG A 113 -6.44 5.48 19.26
N MET A 114 -6.56 6.48 20.11
CA MET A 114 -6.57 6.36 21.56
C MET A 114 -7.87 6.95 22.14
N THR A 115 -8.39 6.31 23.18
CA THR A 115 -9.37 6.91 24.09
C THR A 115 -8.72 7.02 25.46
N LEU A 116 -8.54 8.26 25.91
CA LEU A 116 -7.95 8.61 27.18
C LEU A 116 -9.08 8.83 28.19
N THR A 117 -9.27 7.91 29.13
CA THR A 117 -10.35 7.98 30.12
C THR A 117 -9.81 8.32 31.50
N ASP A 118 -10.20 9.48 32.04
CA ASP A 118 -9.85 9.96 33.38
C ASP A 118 -11.15 10.20 34.17
N GLY A 119 -11.40 9.38 35.19
CA GLY A 119 -12.68 9.34 35.89
C GLY A 119 -13.86 9.12 34.93
N GLU A 120 -14.77 10.07 34.90
CA GLU A 120 -15.96 10.06 34.04
C GLU A 120 -15.72 10.72 32.66
N SER A 121 -14.55 11.33 32.45
CA SER A 121 -14.21 12.05 31.21
C SER A 121 -13.45 11.15 30.24
N SER A 122 -13.73 11.26 28.94
CA SER A 122 -13.01 10.54 27.88
C SER A 122 -12.66 11.45 26.72
N THR A 123 -11.38 11.50 26.36
CA THR A 123 -10.83 12.35 25.29
C THR A 123 -10.25 11.48 24.17
N PRO A 124 -10.60 11.73 22.89
CA PRO A 124 -9.96 11.06 21.77
C PRO A 124 -8.55 11.61 21.52
N SER A 125 -7.62 10.75 21.12
CA SER A 125 -6.26 11.11 20.69
C SER A 125 -5.75 10.07 19.68
N SER A 126 -4.52 10.22 19.18
CA SER A 126 -3.86 9.26 18.29
C SER A 126 -2.35 9.30 18.46
N ILE A 127 -1.70 8.20 18.08
CA ILE A 127 -0.25 8.12 18.00
C ILE A 127 0.14 7.55 16.63
N GLU A 128 1.10 8.19 15.98
CA GLU A 128 1.74 7.69 14.76
C GLU A 128 3.00 6.92 15.12
N CYS A 129 3.19 5.76 14.50
CA CYS A 129 4.34 4.88 14.74
C CYS A 129 4.53 3.88 13.60
N GLU A 130 5.65 3.14 13.65
CA GLU A 130 5.90 2.01 12.76
C GLU A 130 4.78 0.95 12.87
N PRO A 131 4.34 0.35 11.74
CA PRO A 131 3.27 -0.65 11.74
C PRO A 131 3.55 -1.89 12.61
N ASP A 132 4.83 -2.26 12.77
CA ASP A 132 5.28 -3.41 13.55
C ASP A 132 5.49 -3.11 15.04
N ARG A 133 5.37 -1.83 15.46
CA ARG A 133 5.47 -1.44 16.86
C ARG A 133 4.47 -2.23 17.70
N VAL A 134 4.96 -2.94 18.70
CA VAL A 134 4.13 -3.73 19.59
C VAL A 134 3.62 -2.87 20.74
N PHE A 135 2.30 -2.86 20.93
CA PHE A 135 1.66 -2.29 22.13
C PHE A 135 1.14 -3.40 23.03
N SER A 136 1.32 -3.23 24.34
CA SER A 136 0.94 -4.23 25.35
C SER A 136 -0.06 -3.69 26.36
N CYS A 137 -1.04 -4.52 26.76
CA CYS A 137 -1.89 -4.19 27.91
C CYS A 137 -1.03 -4.06 29.17
N GLY A 138 -1.13 -2.93 29.88
CA GLY A 138 -0.31 -2.60 31.05
C GLY A 138 0.86 -1.67 30.76
N GLU A 139 1.25 -1.52 29.48
CA GLU A 139 2.25 -0.55 29.03
C GLU A 139 1.82 0.88 29.38
N VAL A 140 2.78 1.72 29.73
CA VAL A 140 2.56 3.14 30.05
C VAL A 140 3.10 3.98 28.91
N LEU A 141 2.23 4.76 28.30
CA LEU A 141 2.55 5.75 27.28
C LEU A 141 2.52 7.15 27.88
N GLU A 142 3.33 8.06 27.33
CA GLU A 142 3.21 9.48 27.59
C GLU A 142 2.44 10.14 26.45
N VAL A 143 1.34 10.82 26.79
CA VAL A 143 0.49 11.53 25.84
C VAL A 143 0.25 12.92 26.40
N GLU A 144 0.64 13.96 25.66
CA GLU A 144 0.54 15.37 26.07
C GLU A 144 1.17 15.63 27.45
N GLY A 145 2.32 15.01 27.74
CA GLY A 145 3.05 15.16 29.01
C GLY A 145 2.43 14.45 30.22
N ARG A 146 1.36 13.66 30.03
CA ARG A 146 0.74 12.84 31.09
C ARG A 146 0.96 11.35 30.82
N LYS A 147 1.13 10.57 31.89
CA LYS A 147 1.33 9.11 31.81
C LYS A 147 0.00 8.37 31.82
N TRP A 148 -0.18 7.51 30.84
CA TRP A 148 -1.41 6.73 30.61
C TRP A 148 -1.09 5.26 30.45
N ARG A 149 -1.79 4.38 31.16
CA ARG A 149 -1.66 2.93 31.06
C ARG A 149 -2.67 2.36 30.07
N ILE A 150 -2.20 1.55 29.11
CA ILE A 150 -3.05 0.79 28.20
C ILE A 150 -3.84 -0.27 28.99
N ARG A 151 -5.17 -0.24 28.90
CA ARG A 151 -6.08 -1.20 29.55
C ARG A 151 -6.72 -2.18 28.58
N ALA A 152 -6.87 -1.80 27.32
CA ALA A 152 -7.41 -2.67 26.28
C ALA A 152 -6.91 -2.24 24.90
N LEU A 153 -6.68 -3.23 24.04
CA LEU A 153 -6.40 -3.06 22.61
C LEU A 153 -7.60 -3.58 21.82
N HIS A 154 -8.10 -2.83 20.85
CA HIS A 154 -9.23 -3.25 20.01
C HIS A 154 -8.78 -3.40 18.56
N THR A 155 -8.99 -4.58 17.97
CA THR A 155 -8.53 -4.93 16.61
C THR A 155 -9.67 -4.98 15.58
N GLY A 156 -10.83 -4.41 15.90
CA GLY A 156 -12.05 -4.51 15.07
C GLY A 156 -12.81 -5.84 15.22
N LYS A 157 -12.12 -6.96 15.47
CA LYS A 157 -12.75 -8.27 15.74
C LYS A 157 -13.11 -8.50 17.21
N GLY A 158 -12.60 -7.67 18.12
CA GLY A 158 -12.81 -7.80 19.56
C GLY A 158 -11.85 -6.96 20.39
N ARG A 159 -11.95 -7.05 21.72
CA ARG A 159 -11.02 -6.38 22.65
C ARG A 159 -10.07 -7.39 23.26
N THR A 160 -8.78 -7.11 23.15
CA THR A 160 -7.70 -7.77 23.88
C THR A 160 -7.52 -7.05 25.21
N LEU A 161 -7.83 -7.73 26.32
CA LEU A 161 -7.68 -7.19 27.68
C LEU A 161 -6.36 -7.62 28.34
N ARG A 162 -5.66 -8.58 27.73
CA ARG A 162 -4.35 -9.11 28.16
C ARG A 162 -3.53 -9.47 26.91
N GLY A 163 -2.23 -9.24 26.95
CA GLY A 163 -1.32 -9.50 25.82
C GLY A 163 -1.03 -8.25 24.98
N SER A 164 -0.48 -8.49 23.79
CA SER A 164 0.08 -7.47 22.90
C SER A 164 -0.40 -7.62 21.46
N ARG A 165 -0.32 -6.53 20.68
CA ARG A 165 -0.64 -6.48 19.25
C ARG A 165 0.32 -5.52 18.55
N THR A 166 0.56 -5.72 17.26
CA THR A 166 1.30 -4.72 16.46
C THR A 166 0.39 -3.54 16.14
N ALA A 167 0.98 -2.37 15.89
CA ALA A 167 0.24 -1.14 15.60
C ALA A 167 -0.74 -1.30 14.43
N GLY A 168 -0.31 -1.98 13.36
CA GLY A 168 -1.14 -2.27 12.18
C GLY A 168 -2.39 -3.13 12.44
N GLU A 169 -2.42 -3.88 13.54
CA GLU A 169 -3.59 -4.68 13.94
C GLU A 169 -4.59 -3.89 14.83
N ILE A 170 -4.16 -2.77 15.40
CA ILE A 170 -4.92 -2.05 16.44
C ILE A 170 -5.76 -0.95 15.80
N ARG A 171 -7.08 -1.08 15.96
CA ARG A 171 -8.06 -0.06 15.58
C ARG A 171 -8.21 1.03 16.65
N ARG A 172 -8.08 0.67 17.93
CA ARG A 172 -8.15 1.62 19.07
C ARG A 172 -7.48 1.07 20.33
N MET A 173 -6.76 1.93 21.05
CA MET A 173 -6.29 1.69 22.42
C MET A 173 -7.15 2.44 23.42
N TYR A 174 -7.41 1.82 24.57
CA TYR A 174 -8.08 2.46 25.71
C TYR A 174 -7.09 2.61 26.84
N LEU A 175 -6.90 3.85 27.30
CA LEU A 175 -5.91 4.18 28.30
C LEU A 175 -6.54 4.91 29.48
N HIS A 176 -5.96 4.70 30.65
CA HIS A 176 -6.32 5.38 31.89
C HIS A 176 -5.09 6.02 32.51
N PRO A 177 -5.23 7.14 33.23
CA PRO A 177 -4.09 7.78 33.87
C PRO A 177 -3.40 6.79 34.81
N VAL A 178 -2.07 6.83 34.83
CA VAL A 178 -1.33 6.18 35.91
C VAL A 178 -1.55 7.04 37.13
N GLY A 179 -2.49 6.64 38.02
CA GLY A 179 -2.66 7.31 39.29
C GLY A 179 -1.31 7.44 39.99
N SER A 180 -1.02 8.61 40.56
CA SER A 180 0.09 8.79 41.48
C SER A 180 -0.10 7.76 42.59
N SER A 181 0.64 6.66 42.55
CA SER A 181 0.69 5.76 43.70
C SER A 181 1.43 6.52 44.79
N GLY A 182 0.65 7.18 45.65
CA GLY A 182 1.05 7.52 47.02
C GLY A 182 0.68 6.37 47.94
#